data_AF-A0A5B7HQU3-F1
#
_entry.id   AF-A0A5B7HQU3-F1
#
_cell.length_a   1.000
_cell.length_b   1.000
_cell.length_c   1.000
_cell.angle_alpha   90.00
_cell.angle_beta   90.00
_cell.angle_gamma   90.00
#
_symmetry.space_group_name_H-M   'P 1'
#
loop_
_entity.id
_entity.type
_entity.pdbx_description
1 polymer ?
#
loop_
_entity_poly.entity_id
_entity_poly.type
_entity_poly.pdbx_seq_one_letter_code
_entity_poly.pdbx_strand_id
1 'polypeptide(L)'
;MTKTLQNKLLLLFLLCRWLLLWRYGGIYLDMDVVVTRPLSALPNCTGLESEQWAAAGVLKFSPSHPLIHSCLTYFAQHFDGQVWGANGPELMTQVLIDK
;
A
#
# COMPACT_ATOMS: atom_id res chain seq x y z
N MET A 1 -0.22 3.65 -27.47
CA MET A 1 -1.22 3.55 -26.38
C MET A 1 -0.98 4.76 -25.48
N THR A 2 -1.92 5.70 -25.41
CA THR A 2 -1.72 7.01 -24.76
C THR A 2 -1.56 6.83 -23.24
N LYS A 3 -0.52 7.46 -22.65
CA LYS A 3 -0.19 7.42 -21.21
C LYS A 3 -1.42 7.62 -20.30
N THR A 4 -2.42 8.35 -20.78
CA THR A 4 -3.69 8.63 -20.11
C THR A 4 -4.52 7.38 -19.74
N LEU A 5 -4.48 6.30 -20.52
CA LEU A 5 -5.26 5.09 -20.24
C LEU A 5 -4.54 4.16 -19.24
N GLN A 6 -3.21 4.02 -19.36
CA GLN A 6 -2.38 3.32 -18.38
C GLN A 6 -2.50 3.96 -16.99
N ASN A 7 -2.51 5.29 -16.92
CA ASN A 7 -2.64 6.02 -15.65
C ASN A 7 -3.97 5.74 -14.93
N LYS A 8 -5.07 5.50 -15.66
CA LYS A 8 -6.38 5.17 -15.06
C LYS A 8 -6.46 3.73 -14.55
N LEU A 9 -5.83 2.78 -15.24
CA LEU A 9 -5.84 1.38 -14.81
C LEU A 9 -4.92 1.17 -13.60
N LEU A 10 -3.74 1.81 -13.58
CA LEU A 10 -2.83 1.79 -12.43
C LEU A 10 -3.49 2.38 -11.18
N LEU A 11 -4.29 3.44 -11.36
CA LEU A 11 -5.07 4.08 -10.30
C LEU A 11 -5.94 3.09 -9.54
N LEU A 12 -6.63 2.21 -10.28
CA LEU A 12 -7.58 1.27 -9.70
C LEU A 12 -6.86 0.27 -8.79
N PHE A 13 -5.75 -0.31 -9.26
CA PHE A 13 -4.98 -1.28 -8.46
C PHE A 13 -4.40 -0.64 -7.19
N LEU A 14 -3.85 0.57 -7.31
CA LEU A 14 -3.27 1.31 -6.18
C LEU A 14 -4.33 1.62 -5.10
N LEU A 15 -5.53 2.04 -5.51
CA LEU A 15 -6.62 2.33 -4.60
C LEU A 15 -7.24 1.06 -3.99
N CYS A 16 -7.43 0.01 -4.80
CA CYS A 16 -8.01 -1.26 -4.36
C CYS A 16 -7.21 -1.87 -3.21
N ARG A 17 -5.88 -1.82 -3.27
CA ARG A 17 -5.00 -2.30 -2.18
C ARG A 17 -5.37 -1.68 -0.83
N TRP A 18 -5.49 -0.36 -0.78
CA TRP A 18 -5.80 0.36 0.45
C TRP A 18 -7.25 0.13 0.91
N LEU A 19 -8.21 0.19 -0.02
CA LEU A 19 -9.63 0.03 0.30
C LEU A 19 -9.96 -1.38 0.80
N LEU A 20 -9.45 -2.41 0.11
CA LEU A 20 -9.71 -3.80 0.48
C LEU A 20 -9.09 -4.12 1.83
N LEU A 21 -7.83 -3.70 2.05
CA LEU A 21 -7.15 -3.91 3.31
C LEU A 21 -7.80 -3.14 4.46
N TRP A 22 -8.27 -1.90 4.23
CA TRP A 22 -9.01 -1.17 5.26
C TRP A 22 -10.37 -1.80 5.56
N ARG A 23 -11.11 -2.21 4.53
CA ARG A 23 -12.48 -2.73 4.71
C ARG A 23 -12.51 -4.13 5.33
N TYR A 24 -11.63 -5.01 4.88
CA TYR A 24 -11.67 -6.44 5.22
C TYR A 24 -10.49 -6.88 6.09
N GLY A 25 -9.42 -6.08 6.19
CA GLY A 25 -8.18 -6.51 6.80
C GLY A 25 -7.53 -7.65 6.02
N GLY A 26 -6.69 -8.40 6.72
CA GLY A 26 -6.01 -9.58 6.17
C GLY A 26 -4.62 -9.25 5.66
N ILE A 27 -4.21 -9.96 4.60
CA ILE A 27 -2.86 -9.87 4.03
C ILE A 27 -2.99 -9.48 2.56
N TYR A 28 -2.30 -8.42 2.17
CA TYR A 28 -2.09 -8.04 0.78
C TYR A 28 -0.65 -8.38 0.37
N LEU A 29 -0.50 -8.96 -0.82
CA LEU A 29 0.79 -9.30 -1.43
C LEU A 29 0.78 -8.84 -2.89
N ASP A 30 1.89 -8.26 -3.34
CA ASP A 30 2.13 -8.07 -4.77
C ASP A 30 2.22 -9.44 -5.48
N MET A 31 1.89 -9.48 -6.77
CA MET A 31 1.82 -10.72 -7.55
C MET A 31 3.19 -11.39 -7.76
N ASP A 32 4.27 -10.66 -7.52
CA ASP A 32 5.65 -11.14 -7.60
C ASP A 32 6.24 -11.57 -6.24
N VAL A 33 5.42 -11.59 -5.17
CA VAL A 33 5.85 -12.05 -3.84
C VAL A 33 5.78 -13.57 -3.75
N VAL A 34 6.92 -14.20 -3.46
CA VAL A 34 7.01 -15.64 -3.15
C VAL A 34 6.98 -15.85 -1.64
N VAL A 35 5.94 -16.54 -1.15
CA VAL A 35 5.79 -16.85 0.28
C VAL A 35 6.52 -18.15 0.62
N THR A 36 7.56 -18.06 1.44
CA THR A 36 8.37 -19.22 1.86
C THR A 36 7.96 -19.81 3.21
N ARG A 37 7.17 -19.07 4.01
CA ARG A 37 6.70 -19.48 5.34
C ARG A 37 5.29 -18.94 5.62
N PRO A 38 4.51 -19.59 6.49
CA PRO A 38 3.19 -19.09 6.87
C PRO A 38 3.24 -17.67 7.45
N LEU A 39 2.39 -16.77 6.93
CA LEU A 39 2.28 -15.38 7.38
C LEU A 39 1.22 -15.18 8.47
N SER A 40 0.53 -16.24 8.89
CA SER A 40 -0.61 -16.20 9.82
C SER A 40 -0.25 -15.64 11.19
N ALA A 41 0.96 -15.88 11.68
CA ALA A 41 1.43 -15.43 12.99
C ALA A 41 1.94 -13.97 13.02
N LEU A 42 2.09 -13.31 11.87
CA LEU A 42 2.58 -11.92 11.84
C LEU A 42 1.59 -10.96 12.53
N PRO A 43 2.06 -9.95 13.28
CA PRO A 43 1.19 -8.87 13.76
C PRO A 43 0.80 -7.94 12.59
N ASN A 44 0.15 -6.82 12.90
CA ASN A 44 -0.02 -5.75 11.93
C ASN A 44 1.37 -5.26 11.48
N CYS A 45 1.68 -5.36 10.20
CA CYS A 45 3.00 -5.05 9.67
C CYS A 45 2.98 -4.61 8.20
N THR A 46 4.04 -3.93 7.80
CA THR A 46 4.38 -3.65 6.40
C THR A 46 5.78 -4.19 6.12
N GLY A 47 6.05 -4.55 4.87
CA GLY A 47 7.41 -4.87 4.43
C GLY A 47 8.29 -3.62 4.44
N LEU A 48 9.55 -3.77 4.83
CA LEU A 48 10.58 -2.74 4.62
C LEU A 48 11.28 -3.00 3.29
N GLU A 49 11.52 -1.93 2.54
CA GLU A 49 12.39 -1.94 1.35
C GLU A 49 13.85 -1.69 1.74
N SER A 50 14.07 -0.78 2.69
CA SER A 50 15.37 -0.46 3.26
C SER A 50 15.22 0.00 4.72
N GLU A 51 16.32 0.43 5.35
CA GLU A 51 16.29 1.03 6.69
C GLU A 51 15.42 2.30 6.78
N GLN A 52 15.21 3.00 5.67
CA GLN A 52 14.49 4.28 5.63
C GLN A 52 13.14 4.21 4.92
N TRP A 53 12.88 3.13 4.16
CA TRP A 53 11.73 3.06 3.27
C TRP A 53 10.89 1.82 3.55
N ALA A 54 9.57 2.04 3.69
CA ALA A 54 8.59 0.97 3.75
C ALA A 54 8.13 0.60 2.35
N ALA A 55 8.25 -0.67 2.00
CA ALA A 55 7.63 -1.22 0.81
C ALA A 55 6.12 -1.35 1.04
N ALA A 56 5.35 -1.23 -0.04
CA ALA A 56 3.89 -1.32 0.04
C ALA A 56 3.33 -2.56 -0.69
N GLY A 57 4.20 -3.55 -0.94
CA GLY A 57 3.91 -4.81 -1.61
C GLY A 57 3.66 -6.00 -0.67
N VAL A 58 3.94 -5.87 0.63
CA VAL A 58 3.57 -6.87 1.65
C VAL A 58 2.96 -6.13 2.83
N LEU A 59 1.66 -6.33 3.06
CA LEU A 59 0.91 -5.63 4.10
C LEU A 59 0.05 -6.64 4.87
N LYS A 60 0.05 -6.55 6.20
CA LYS A 60 -0.88 -7.28 7.05
C LYS A 60 -1.50 -6.33 8.05
N PHE A 61 -2.82 -6.18 8.03
CA PHE A 61 -3.51 -5.30 8.98
C PHE A 61 -4.88 -5.85 9.34
N SER A 62 -5.31 -5.59 10.56
CA SER A 62 -6.71 -5.76 10.98
C SER A 62 -7.63 -4.82 10.19
N PRO A 63 -8.91 -5.17 10.01
CA PRO A 63 -9.88 -4.26 9.40
C PRO A 63 -9.97 -2.94 10.18
N SER A 64 -10.29 -1.87 9.46
CA SER A 64 -10.42 -0.49 9.97
C SER A 64 -9.18 0.07 10.68
N HIS A 65 -7.99 -0.48 10.41
CA HIS A 65 -6.78 -0.03 11.08
C HIS A 65 -6.48 1.46 10.79
N PRO A 66 -6.20 2.29 11.83
CA PRO A 66 -5.99 3.74 11.65
C PRO A 66 -4.86 4.10 10.70
N LEU A 67 -3.82 3.27 10.62
CA LEU A 67 -2.72 3.48 9.67
C LEU A 67 -3.17 3.36 8.21
N ILE A 68 -4.00 2.37 7.90
CA ILE A 68 -4.52 2.20 6.53
C ILE A 68 -5.54 3.29 6.21
N HIS A 69 -6.32 3.75 7.19
CA HIS A 69 -7.17 4.92 7.02
C HIS A 69 -6.34 6.17 6.67
N SER A 70 -5.24 6.42 7.40
CA SER A 70 -4.31 7.51 7.07
C SER A 70 -3.74 7.37 5.65
N CYS A 71 -3.43 6.15 5.21
CA CYS A 71 -3.00 5.90 3.82
C CYS A 71 -4.07 6.28 2.80
N LEU A 72 -5.34 5.92 3.05
CA LEU A 72 -6.47 6.31 2.19
C LEU A 72 -6.67 7.83 2.14
N THR A 73 -6.59 8.49 3.30
CA THR A 73 -6.69 9.96 3.39
C THR A 73 -5.55 10.63 2.65
N TYR A 74 -4.31 10.17 2.87
CA TYR A 74 -3.13 10.70 2.20
C TYR A 74 -3.22 10.53 0.68
N PHE A 75 -3.60 9.32 0.22
CA PHE A 75 -3.81 9.03 -1.20
C PHE A 75 -4.82 10.00 -1.83
N ALA A 76 -5.95 10.27 -1.16
CA ALA A 76 -6.98 11.17 -1.68
C ALA A 76 -6.50 12.63 -1.79
N GLN A 77 -5.57 13.06 -0.93
CA GLN A 77 -5.05 14.42 -0.88
C GLN A 77 -3.83 14.65 -1.79
N HIS A 78 -2.97 13.64 -1.95
CA HIS A 78 -1.64 13.77 -2.56
C HIS A 78 -1.45 12.84 -3.75
N PHE A 79 -2.54 12.40 -4.39
CA PHE A 79 -2.44 11.53 -5.56
C PHE A 79 -1.56 12.15 -6.65
N ASP A 80 -0.51 11.43 -7.07
CA ASP A 80 0.36 11.83 -8.17
C ASP A 80 0.56 10.67 -9.16
N GLY A 81 -0.05 10.80 -10.35
CA GLY A 81 0.05 9.80 -11.41
C GLY A 81 1.32 9.89 -12.28
N GLN A 82 2.22 10.84 -12.02
CA GLN A 82 3.49 10.99 -12.73
C GLN A 82 4.65 10.30 -11.99
N VAL A 83 4.56 10.20 -10.66
CA VAL A 83 5.58 9.59 -9.82
C VAL A 83 5.18 8.15 -9.49
N TRP A 84 6.03 7.19 -9.87
CA TRP A 84 5.75 5.75 -9.71
C TRP A 84 5.48 5.35 -8.25
N GLY A 85 6.29 5.86 -7.30
CA GLY A 85 6.23 5.48 -5.89
C GLY A 85 5.23 6.25 -5.04
N ALA A 86 4.77 7.42 -5.51
CA ALA A 86 4.04 8.42 -4.72
C ALA A 86 2.77 7.87 -4.07
N ASN A 87 2.13 6.89 -4.68
CA ASN A 87 0.84 6.33 -4.22
C ASN A 87 0.98 4.97 -3.51
N GLY A 88 2.22 4.49 -3.35
CA GLY A 88 2.54 3.18 -2.81
C GLY A 88 3.62 3.25 -1.73
N PRO A 89 4.87 2.86 -2.03
CA PRO A 89 5.96 2.85 -1.05
C PRO A 89 6.21 4.21 -0.39
N GLU A 90 6.21 5.29 -1.19
CA GLU A 90 6.46 6.63 -0.67
C GLU A 90 5.33 7.07 0.27
N LEU A 91 4.08 6.92 -0.15
CA LEU A 91 2.91 7.18 0.70
C LEU A 91 2.96 6.40 2.02
N MET A 92 3.27 5.10 1.97
CA MET A 92 3.37 4.28 3.17
C MET A 92 4.44 4.82 4.12
N THR A 93 5.60 5.15 3.57
CA THR A 93 6.73 5.70 4.33
C THR A 93 6.37 7.04 4.95
N GLN A 94 5.75 7.96 4.19
CA GLN A 94 5.31 9.26 4.72
C GLN A 94 4.31 9.08 5.86
N VAL A 95 3.30 8.23 5.70
CA VAL A 95 2.29 7.96 6.74
C VAL A 95 2.88 7.31 7.99
N LEU A 96 3.98 6.56 7.86
CA LEU A 96 4.69 5.95 8.99
C LEU A 96 5.57 6.96 9.74
N ILE A 97 6.22 7.87 9.03
CA ILE A 97 7.12 8.88 9.61
C ILE A 97 6.32 10.04 10.23
N ASP A 98 5.18 10.41 9.63
CA ASP A 98 4.30 11.48 10.13
C ASP A 98 3.54 11.11 11.43
N LYS A 99 3.75 9.91 11.99
CA LYS A 99 3.06 9.39 13.18
C LYS A 99 3.93 9.25 14.41
#